data_AF-A0A925UTX1-F1
#
_entry.id   AF-A0A925UTX1-F1
#
_cell.length_a   1.000
_cell.length_b   1.000
_cell.length_c   1.000
_cell.angle_alpha   90.00
_cell.angle_beta   90.00
_cell.angle_gamma   90.00
#
_symmetry.space_group_name_H-M   'P 1'
#
loop_
_entity.id
_entity.type
_entity.pdbx_description
1 polymer ?
#
loop_
_entity_poly.entity_id
_entity_poly.type
_entity_poly.pdbx_seq_one_letter_code
_entity_poly.pdbx_strand_id
1 'polypeptide(L)'
;MFGALFYSIGCFFVAGALTFVSTMFRPIQDKGESRPWRAFVFWMIAVFSAPYAYAEILTRIVVKDLEKPVKEAYADVGIQGPMMFYRVIWYMGDTAKVVVVGLERQTWGGTDRPLAALNMKKDAKGKWECLSYKLVYSDNKNKDGISFPPYW
;
A
#
# COMPACT_ATOMS: atom_id res chain seq x y z
N MET A 1 -11.60 8.88 3.03
CA MET A 1 -12.20 8.95 1.67
C MET A 1 -11.40 9.79 0.68
N PHE A 2 -10.85 10.95 1.05
CA PHE A 2 -10.07 11.81 0.13
C PHE A 2 -8.90 11.12 -0.56
N GLY A 3 -8.15 10.25 0.14
CA GLY A 3 -7.06 9.47 -0.46
C GLY A 3 -7.50 8.63 -1.66
N ALA A 4 -8.72 8.07 -1.63
CA ALA A 4 -9.28 7.30 -2.74
C ALA A 4 -9.54 8.16 -3.96
N LEU A 5 -10.11 9.33 -3.74
CA LEU A 5 -10.48 10.25 -4.80
C LEU A 5 -9.23 10.76 -5.51
N PHE A 6 -8.22 11.22 -4.75
CA PHE A 6 -6.94 11.63 -5.33
C PHE A 6 -6.22 10.50 -6.05
N TYR A 7 -6.25 9.30 -5.49
CA TYR A 7 -5.66 8.12 -6.15
C TYR A 7 -6.35 7.79 -7.47
N SER A 8 -7.68 7.75 -7.51
CA SER A 8 -8.45 7.47 -8.72
C SER A 8 -8.21 8.50 -9.81
N ILE A 9 -8.15 9.79 -9.45
CA ILE A 9 -7.80 10.87 -10.39
C ILE A 9 -6.38 10.68 -10.92
N GLY A 10 -5.41 10.39 -10.06
CA GLY A 10 -4.03 10.10 -10.48
C GLY A 10 -3.95 8.91 -11.45
N CYS A 11 -4.65 7.82 -11.15
CA CYS A 11 -4.72 6.65 -12.02
C CYS A 11 -5.30 6.98 -13.40
N PHE A 12 -6.33 7.81 -13.45
CA PHE A 12 -6.94 8.26 -14.71
C PHE A 12 -5.92 8.98 -15.61
N PHE A 13 -5.16 9.93 -15.06
CA PHE A 13 -4.14 10.66 -15.82
C PHE A 13 -2.99 9.76 -16.27
N VAL A 14 -2.49 8.88 -15.41
CA VAL A 14 -1.43 7.93 -15.76
C VAL A 14 -1.89 6.97 -16.86
N ALA A 15 -3.11 6.43 -16.74
CA ALA A 15 -3.68 5.56 -17.76
C ALA A 15 -3.86 6.30 -19.11
N GLY A 16 -4.27 7.58 -19.07
CA GLY A 16 -4.35 8.43 -20.25
C GLY A 16 -2.99 8.61 -20.95
N ALA A 17 -1.94 8.92 -20.17
CA ALA A 17 -0.58 9.07 -20.69
C ALA A 17 -0.05 7.75 -21.30
N LEU A 18 -0.23 6.63 -20.60
CA LEU A 18 0.18 5.30 -21.10
C LEU A 18 -0.58 4.92 -22.37
N THR A 19 -1.87 5.24 -22.43
CA THR A 19 -2.68 5.02 -23.63
C THR A 19 -2.13 5.82 -24.80
N PHE A 20 -1.87 7.12 -24.60
CA PHE A 20 -1.31 7.99 -25.63
C PHE A 20 0.01 7.47 -26.18
N VAL A 21 0.95 7.11 -25.30
CA VAL A 21 2.24 6.50 -25.66
C VAL A 21 2.01 5.19 -26.45
N SER A 22 1.15 4.31 -25.95
CA SER A 22 0.88 3.02 -26.61
C SER A 22 0.25 3.18 -28.00
N THR A 23 -0.57 4.21 -28.20
CA THR A 23 -1.17 4.53 -29.49
C THR A 23 -0.18 5.18 -30.46
N MET A 24 0.80 5.95 -29.96
CA MET A 24 1.82 6.61 -30.76
C MET A 24 2.81 5.61 -31.38
N PHE A 25 3.15 4.55 -30.63
CA PHE A 25 4.05 3.49 -31.09
C PHE A 25 3.37 2.38 -31.91
N ARG A 26 2.12 2.59 -32.37
CA ARG A 26 1.43 1.57 -33.17
C ARG A 26 1.97 1.48 -34.60
N PRO A 27 2.12 0.26 -35.14
CA PRO A 27 2.52 0.05 -36.52
C PRO A 27 1.47 0.59 -37.50
N ILE A 28 1.94 1.13 -38.64
CA ILE A 28 1.13 1.85 -39.63
C ILE A 28 0.01 0.97 -40.25
N GLN A 29 0.18 -0.36 -40.22
CA GLN A 29 -0.76 -1.33 -40.78
C GLN A 29 -2.11 -1.41 -40.03
N ASP A 30 -2.17 -0.99 -38.75
CA ASP A 30 -3.37 -1.10 -37.90
C ASP A 30 -4.22 0.18 -37.82
N LYS A 31 -3.97 1.18 -38.68
CA LYS A 31 -4.60 2.50 -38.60
C LYS A 31 -6.12 2.50 -38.85
N GLY A 32 -6.66 1.47 -39.52
CA GLY A 32 -8.08 1.40 -39.87
C GLY A 32 -9.04 1.07 -38.72
N GLU A 33 -8.57 0.38 -37.67
CA GLU A 33 -9.45 -0.15 -36.61
C GLU A 33 -8.94 0.16 -35.20
N SER A 34 -8.41 1.36 -34.98
CA SER A 34 -7.94 1.72 -33.65
C SER A 34 -9.11 1.93 -32.68
N ARG A 35 -9.22 1.07 -31.66
CA ARG A 35 -10.12 1.22 -30.51
C ARG A 35 -9.33 1.67 -29.26
N PRO A 36 -8.87 2.93 -29.18
CA PRO A 36 -7.99 3.41 -28.10
C PRO A 36 -8.61 3.30 -26.71
N TRP A 37 -9.95 3.30 -26.62
CA TRP A 37 -10.67 3.08 -25.37
C TRP A 37 -10.35 1.72 -24.72
N ARG A 38 -10.04 0.67 -25.52
CA ARG A 38 -9.66 -0.65 -24.97
C ARG A 38 -8.31 -0.59 -24.27
N ALA A 39 -7.34 0.09 -24.88
CA ALA A 39 -6.02 0.30 -24.28
C ALA A 39 -6.15 1.15 -23.00
N PHE A 40 -7.00 2.17 -23.02
CA PHE A 40 -7.28 2.99 -21.84
C PHE A 40 -7.87 2.18 -20.67
N VAL A 41 -8.89 1.36 -20.93
CA VAL A 41 -9.48 0.50 -19.89
C VAL A 41 -8.44 -0.48 -19.33
N PHE A 42 -7.64 -1.10 -20.19
CA PHE A 42 -6.56 -2.00 -19.77
C PHE A 42 -5.56 -1.29 -18.84
N TRP A 43 -5.04 -0.12 -19.26
CA TRP A 43 -4.09 0.65 -18.46
C TRP A 43 -4.71 1.16 -17.16
N MET A 44 -5.98 1.55 -17.17
CA MET A 44 -6.69 1.97 -15.96
C MET A 44 -6.73 0.84 -14.92
N ILE A 45 -7.12 -0.37 -15.34
CA ILE A 45 -7.15 -1.55 -14.44
C ILE A 45 -5.74 -1.90 -13.96
N ALA A 46 -4.75 -1.87 -14.85
CA ALA A 46 -3.37 -2.18 -14.51
C ALA A 46 -2.80 -1.22 -13.47
N VAL A 47 -2.95 0.09 -13.67
CA VAL A 47 -2.46 1.11 -12.73
C VAL A 47 -3.20 1.05 -11.40
N PHE A 48 -4.52 0.83 -11.43
CA PHE A 48 -5.33 0.77 -10.21
C PHE A 48 -4.96 -0.43 -9.33
N SER A 49 -4.68 -1.58 -9.94
CA SER A 49 -4.32 -2.82 -9.25
C SER A 49 -2.83 -2.92 -8.89
N ALA A 50 -1.96 -2.16 -9.56
CA ALA A 50 -0.51 -2.27 -9.39
C ALA A 50 -0.03 -2.11 -7.94
N PRO A 51 -0.48 -1.13 -7.12
CA PRO A 51 -0.03 -1.01 -5.73
C PRO A 51 -0.45 -2.18 -4.85
N TYR A 52 -1.63 -2.76 -5.11
CA TYR A 52 -2.12 -3.94 -4.41
C TYR A 52 -1.26 -5.16 -4.73
N ALA A 53 -1.03 -5.40 -6.02
CA ALA A 53 -0.19 -6.51 -6.48
C ALA A 53 1.26 -6.36 -5.99
N TYR A 54 1.83 -5.16 -6.10
CA TYR A 54 3.19 -4.87 -5.68
C TYR A 54 3.38 -5.10 -4.17
N ALA A 55 2.51 -4.54 -3.33
CA ALA A 55 2.60 -4.73 -1.89
C ALA A 55 2.39 -6.20 -1.48
N GLU A 56 1.46 -6.91 -2.12
CA GLU A 56 1.20 -8.33 -1.86
C GLU A 56 2.41 -9.19 -2.23
N ILE A 57 2.99 -8.99 -3.42
CA ILE A 57 4.19 -9.71 -3.88
C ILE A 57 5.36 -9.44 -2.94
N LEU A 58 5.61 -8.17 -2.62
CA LEU A 58 6.72 -7.78 -1.75
C LEU A 58 6.56 -8.37 -0.35
N THR A 59 5.33 -8.35 0.18
CA THR A 59 5.02 -8.96 1.48
C THR A 59 5.31 -10.46 1.44
N ARG A 60 4.86 -11.19 0.42
CA ARG A 60 5.07 -12.65 0.31
C ARG A 60 6.55 -13.03 0.22
N ILE A 61 7.38 -12.20 -0.41
CA ILE A 61 8.81 -12.46 -0.53
C ILE A 61 9.48 -12.38 0.85
N VAL A 62 9.11 -11.40 1.67
CA VAL A 62 9.83 -11.08 2.93
C VAL A 62 9.07 -11.56 4.19
N VAL A 63 7.88 -12.15 4.02
CA VAL A 63 6.97 -12.54 5.12
C VAL A 63 7.66 -13.38 6.20
N LYS A 64 8.50 -14.33 5.79
CA LYS A 64 9.14 -15.30 6.69
C LYS A 64 10.09 -14.64 7.69
N ASP A 65 10.75 -13.57 7.26
CA ASP A 65 11.77 -12.89 8.06
C ASP A 65 11.18 -11.76 8.91
N LEU A 66 10.08 -11.14 8.45
CA LEU A 66 9.50 -9.95 9.07
C LEU A 66 8.30 -10.23 9.99
N GLU A 67 7.65 -11.40 9.91
CA GLU A 67 6.40 -11.64 10.63
C GLU A 67 6.53 -11.46 12.16
N LYS A 68 7.54 -12.09 12.77
CA LYS A 68 7.76 -11.98 14.23
C LYS A 68 8.15 -10.55 14.65
N PRO A 69 9.17 -9.91 14.05
CA PRO A 69 9.53 -8.52 14.37
C PRO A 69 8.37 -7.53 14.21
N VAL A 70 7.53 -7.72 13.19
CA VAL A 70 6.39 -6.83 12.94
C VAL A 70 5.30 -7.01 14.02
N LYS A 71 5.05 -8.24 14.46
CA LYS A 71 4.11 -8.52 15.56
C LYS A 71 4.59 -7.96 16.89
N GLU A 72 5.89 -8.08 17.17
CA GLU A 72 6.53 -7.48 18.35
C GLU A 72 6.40 -5.95 18.30
N ALA A 73 6.81 -5.34 17.18
CA ALA A 73 6.67 -3.90 16.99
C ALA A 73 5.22 -3.40 17.08
N TYR A 74 4.25 -4.18 16.59
CA TYR A 74 2.83 -3.84 16.66
C TYR A 74 2.34 -3.72 18.11
N ALA A 75 2.81 -4.58 19.02
CA ALA A 75 2.47 -4.49 20.44
C ALA A 75 2.94 -3.16 21.04
N ASP A 76 4.08 -2.63 20.58
CA ASP A 76 4.66 -1.37 21.07
C ASP A 76 3.98 -0.12 20.50
N VAL A 77 3.30 -0.22 19.34
CA VAL A 77 2.54 0.91 18.76
C VAL A 77 1.40 1.37 19.69
N GLY A 78 0.93 0.48 20.56
CA GLY A 78 -0.14 0.74 21.51
C GLY A 78 -1.51 0.85 20.83
N ILE A 79 -1.74 0.01 19.83
CA ILE A 79 -3.07 -0.25 19.26
C ILE A 79 -3.71 -1.34 20.13
N GLN A 80 -4.88 -1.08 20.72
CA GLN A 80 -5.58 -1.94 21.67
C GLN A 80 -6.26 -3.15 21.02
N GLY A 81 -6.35 -3.17 19.69
CA GLY A 81 -6.98 -4.20 18.88
C GLY A 81 -6.01 -5.24 18.29
N PRO A 82 -6.50 -6.41 17.85
CA PRO A 82 -5.67 -7.36 17.11
C PRO A 82 -5.19 -6.77 15.78
N MET A 83 -3.96 -7.15 15.38
CA MET A 83 -3.45 -6.84 14.05
C MET A 83 -4.25 -7.64 13.01
N MET A 84 -4.87 -6.96 12.04
CA MET A 84 -5.56 -7.64 10.94
C MET A 84 -4.58 -8.15 9.91
N PHE A 85 -3.71 -7.27 9.44
CA PHE A 85 -2.69 -7.60 8.44
C PHE A 85 -1.56 -6.58 8.48
N TYR A 86 -0.44 -6.98 7.88
CA TYR A 86 0.64 -6.09 7.55
C TYR A 86 0.98 -6.21 6.07
N ARG A 87 1.59 -5.18 5.51
CA ARG A 87 2.09 -5.15 4.15
C ARG A 87 3.40 -4.42 4.08
N VAL A 88 4.34 -4.99 3.33
CA VAL A 88 5.63 -4.37 3.03
C VAL A 88 5.42 -3.43 1.85
N ILE A 89 5.73 -2.14 2.05
CA ILE A 89 5.62 -1.11 1.00
C ILE A 89 6.95 -0.96 0.29
N TRP A 90 8.04 -1.18 1.02
CA TRP A 90 9.37 -0.98 0.50
C TRP A 90 10.34 -1.91 1.23
N TYR A 91 11.30 -2.42 0.48
CA TYR A 91 12.31 -3.33 0.97
C TYR A 91 13.60 -3.08 0.19
N MET A 92 14.69 -2.92 0.91
CA MET A 92 16.02 -2.74 0.37
C MET A 92 17.01 -3.45 1.27
N GLY A 93 17.17 -4.77 1.09
CA GLY A 93 18.20 -5.60 1.71
C GLY A 93 18.21 -5.60 3.25
N ASP A 94 18.74 -4.53 3.84
CA ASP A 94 18.87 -4.27 5.27
C ASP A 94 17.74 -3.40 5.84
N THR A 95 16.89 -2.80 5.02
CA THR A 95 15.82 -1.91 5.47
C THR A 95 14.49 -2.25 4.84
N ALA A 96 13.41 -2.08 5.59
CA ALA A 96 12.06 -2.32 5.11
C ALA A 96 11.08 -1.33 5.72
N LYS A 97 10.10 -0.90 4.93
CA LYS A 97 8.98 -0.10 5.40
C LYS A 97 7.71 -0.94 5.36
N VAL A 98 7.12 -1.13 6.52
CA VAL A 98 5.94 -1.97 6.71
C VAL A 98 4.78 -1.10 7.16
N VAL A 99 3.60 -1.32 6.62
CA VAL A 99 2.36 -0.77 7.17
C VAL A 99 1.59 -1.88 7.84
N VAL A 100 1.15 -1.61 9.06
CA VAL A 100 0.32 -2.50 9.87
C VAL A 100 -1.06 -1.88 10.04
N VAL A 101 -2.09 -2.71 9.96
CA VAL A 101 -3.48 -2.31 10.16
C VAL A 101 -4.05 -3.13 11.31
N GLY A 102 -4.55 -2.43 12.33
CA GLY A 102 -5.24 -3.01 13.47
C GLY A 102 -6.76 -3.01 13.29
N LEU A 103 -7.45 -3.60 14.27
CA LEU A 103 -8.91 -3.54 14.38
C LEU A 103 -9.31 -3.17 15.81
N GLU A 104 -9.73 -1.93 16.03
CA GLU A 104 -10.16 -1.47 17.34
C GLU A 104 -11.68 -1.33 17.40
N ARG A 105 -12.30 -1.81 18.49
CA ARG A 105 -13.71 -1.50 18.76
C ARG A 105 -13.78 -0.19 19.53
N GLN A 106 -14.61 0.71 19.03
CA GLN A 106 -14.86 2.00 19.62
C GLN A 106 -15.92 1.90 20.72
N THR A 107 -15.82 2.76 21.73
CA THR A 107 -16.75 2.80 22.87
C THR A 107 -18.18 3.14 22.46
N TRP A 108 -18.35 3.89 21.35
CA TRP A 108 -19.65 4.24 20.77
C TRP A 108 -20.26 3.14 19.90
N GLY A 109 -19.65 1.95 19.85
CA GLY A 109 -20.12 0.80 19.08
C GLY A 109 -19.57 0.71 17.65
N GLY A 110 -18.73 1.68 17.24
CA GLY A 110 -18.02 1.66 15.97
C GLY A 110 -16.86 0.68 15.91
N THR A 111 -16.30 0.48 14.71
CA THR A 111 -15.06 -0.26 14.49
C THR A 111 -14.08 0.63 13.74
N ASP A 112 -12.91 0.84 14.32
CA ASP A 112 -11.80 1.62 13.76
C ASP A 112 -10.71 0.67 13.23
N ARG A 113 -10.00 1.12 12.20
CA ARG A 113 -8.87 0.44 11.57
C ARG A 113 -7.63 1.31 11.68
N PRO A 114 -7.01 1.39 12.87
CA PRO A 114 -5.82 2.19 13.06
C PRO A 114 -4.68 1.65 12.20
N LEU A 115 -3.88 2.57 11.69
CA LEU A 115 -2.85 2.30 10.70
C LEU A 115 -1.53 2.89 11.19
N ALA A 116 -0.49 2.07 11.22
CA ALA A 116 0.85 2.53 11.59
C ALA A 116 1.87 2.13 10.53
N ALA A 117 2.84 3.01 10.30
CA ALA A 117 4.00 2.76 9.46
C ALA A 117 5.20 2.43 10.35
N LEU A 118 5.80 1.27 10.14
CA LEU A 118 6.98 0.77 10.83
C LEU A 118 8.17 0.88 9.88
N ASN A 119 9.27 1.44 10.38
CA ASN A 119 10.56 1.41 9.70
C ASN A 119 11.41 0.31 10.36
N MET A 120 11.62 -0.77 9.62
CA MET A 120 12.36 -1.94 10.06
C MET A 120 13.79 -1.88 9.50
N LYS A 121 14.76 -2.31 10.30
CA LYS A 121 16.15 -2.48 9.87
C LYS A 121 16.69 -3.82 10.34
N LYS A 122 17.53 -4.41 9.51
CA LYS A 122 18.28 -5.62 9.79
C LYS A 122 19.56 -5.24 10.53
N ASP A 123 19.72 -5.74 11.74
CA ASP A 123 20.93 -5.57 12.54
C ASP A 123 22.10 -6.39 11.96
N ALA A 124 23.33 -6.13 12.42
CA ALA A 124 24.55 -6.81 11.99
C ALA A 124 24.49 -8.34 12.18
N LYS A 125 23.67 -8.82 13.12
CA LYS A 125 23.40 -10.26 13.36
C LYS A 125 22.36 -10.86 12.40
N GLY A 126 21.84 -10.06 11.47
CA GLY A 126 20.83 -10.48 10.50
C GLY A 126 19.40 -10.52 11.03
N LYS A 127 19.15 -10.00 12.25
CA LYS A 127 17.81 -9.93 12.85
C LYS A 127 17.12 -8.62 12.48
N TRP A 128 15.82 -8.66 12.26
CA TRP A 128 15.03 -7.49 11.97
C TRP A 128 14.54 -6.85 13.26
N GLU A 129 14.69 -5.53 13.36
CA GLU A 129 14.25 -4.72 14.49
C GLU A 129 13.49 -3.49 13.99
N CYS A 130 12.54 -3.01 14.78
CA CYS A 130 11.81 -1.78 14.48
C CYS A 130 12.61 -0.57 14.97
N LEU A 131 13.07 0.28 14.04
CA LEU A 131 13.80 1.50 14.38
C LEU A 131 12.87 2.61 14.86
N SER A 132 11.72 2.73 14.21
CA SER A 132 10.73 3.74 14.52
C SER A 132 9.37 3.34 13.97
N TYR A 133 8.33 3.79 14.66
CA TYR A 133 6.97 3.69 14.18
C TYR A 133 6.31 5.06 14.15
N LYS A 134 5.41 5.25 13.19
CA LYS A 134 4.55 6.42 13.09
C LYS A 134 3.12 5.95 12.97
N LEU A 135 2.28 6.32 13.94
CA LEU A 135 0.84 6.17 13.81
C LEU A 135 0.34 7.14 12.74
N VAL A 136 -0.25 6.59 11.68
CA VAL A 136 -0.77 7.34 10.54
C VAL A 136 -2.21 7.71 10.80
N TYR A 137 -3.03 6.74 11.21
CA TYR A 137 -4.45 6.92 11.44
C TYR A 137 -4.87 6.19 12.71
N SER A 138 -5.66 6.83 13.58
CA SER A 138 -6.32 6.22 14.74
C SER A 138 -7.31 7.21 15.33
N ASP A 139 -8.57 6.81 15.41
CA ASP A 139 -9.61 7.64 16.01
C ASP A 139 -9.38 7.77 17.52
N ASN A 140 -9.01 6.67 18.18
CA ASN A 140 -8.76 6.65 19.63
C ASN A 140 -7.63 7.59 20.08
N LYS A 141 -6.61 7.77 19.24
CA LYS A 141 -5.47 8.64 19.52
C LYS A 141 -5.59 10.01 18.85
N ASN A 142 -6.76 10.36 18.29
CA ASN A 142 -7.02 11.60 17.54
C ASN A 142 -5.93 11.88 16.49
N LYS A 143 -5.59 10.85 15.70
CA LYS A 143 -4.60 10.96 14.62
C LYS A 143 -5.30 10.83 13.27
N ASP A 144 -5.39 11.97 12.59
CA ASP A 144 -5.96 12.07 11.25
C ASP A 144 -4.85 12.15 10.20
N GLY A 145 -4.45 11.00 9.69
CA GLY A 145 -3.56 10.89 8.53
C GLY A 145 -4.31 10.54 7.25
N ILE A 146 -3.60 10.70 6.13
CA ILE A 146 -4.07 10.24 4.84
C ILE A 146 -3.34 8.93 4.52
N SER A 147 -4.10 7.87 4.27
CA SER A 147 -3.59 6.65 3.66
C SER A 147 -3.95 6.60 2.18
N PHE A 148 -3.10 5.95 1.40
CA PHE A 148 -3.33 5.63 0.01
C PHE A 148 -3.47 4.11 -0.13
N PRO A 149 -4.13 3.63 -1.20
CA PRO A 149 -4.19 2.20 -1.47
C PRO A 149 -2.81 1.53 -1.45
N PRO A 150 -2.75 0.26 -1.01
CA PRO A 150 -3.86 -0.63 -0.64
C PRO A 150 -4.30 -0.57 0.84
N TYR A 151 -3.97 0.49 1.58
CA TYR A 151 -4.12 0.50 3.04
C TYR A 151 -5.33 1.34 3.49
N TRP A 152 -6.41 0.66 3.90
CA TRP A 152 -7.69 1.25 4.30
C TRP A 152 -8.47 0.32 5.25
#